data_AF-A0A0N8IMF9-F1
#
_entry.id   AF-A0A0N8IMF9-F1
#
_cell.length_a   1.000
_cell.length_b   1.000
_cell.length_c   1.000
_cell.angle_alpha   90.00
_cell.angle_beta   90.00
_cell.angle_gamma   90.00
#
_symmetry.space_group_name_H-M   'P 1'
#
loop_
_entity.id
_entity.type
_entity.pdbx_description
1 polymer ?
#
loop_
_entity_poly.entity_id
_entity_poly.type
_entity_poly.pdbx_seq_one_letter_code
_entity_poly.pdbx_strand_id
1 'polypeptide(L)' 'MTRSQMAKVLVEALNLTANKKETFHDVPAAHWAYNYIAILASNGITIGDQGKFRPNDAVTRAEFATFLYRALSQ' A
#
# COMPACT_ATOMS: atom_id res chain seq x y z
N MET A 1 -6.31 -7.97 -9.90
CA MET A 1 -5.18 -7.37 -9.18
C MET A 1 -5.55 -7.24 -7.71
N THR A 2 -4.72 -7.75 -6.80
CA THR A 2 -4.92 -7.60 -5.36
C THR A 2 -4.32 -6.30 -4.83
N ARG A 3 -4.70 -5.90 -3.62
CA ARG A 3 -4.14 -4.72 -2.94
C ARG A 3 -2.63 -4.81 -2.76
N SER A 4 -2.09 -6.01 -2.48
CA SER A 4 -0.65 -6.23 -2.43
C SER A 4 0.05 -6.06 -3.78
N GLN A 5 -0.56 -6.54 -4.87
CA GLN A 5 0.00 -6.36 -6.22
C GLN A 5 0.02 -4.89 -6.62
N MET A 6 -1.06 -4.16 -6.35
CA MET A 6 -1.12 -2.70 -6.54
C MET A 6 -0.02 -2.00 -5.75
N ALA A 7 0.18 -2.38 -4.48
CA ALA A 7 1.19 -1.76 -3.63
C ALA A 7 2.60 -1.90 -4.22
N LYS A 8 2.95 -3.11 -4.69
CA LYS A 8 4.21 -3.34 -5.39
C LYS A 8 4.34 -2.46 -6.64
N VAL A 9 3.32 -2.44 -7.49
CA VAL A 9 3.32 -1.66 -8.74
C VAL A 9 3.55 -0.17 -8.48
N LEU A 10 2.84 0.43 -7.52
CA LEU A 10 2.97 1.86 -7.23
C LEU A 10 4.35 2.20 -6.64
N VAL A 11 4.87 1.36 -5.74
CA VAL A 11 6.18 1.58 -5.14
C VAL A 11 7.29 1.48 -6.17
N GLU A 12 7.26 0.45 -7.02
CA GLU A 12 8.29 0.25 -8.05
C GLU A 12 8.18 1.28 -9.18
N ALA A 13 6.97 1.61 -9.64
CA ALA A 13 6.79 2.56 -10.74
C ALA A 13 7.18 3.99 -10.36
N LEU A 14 6.96 4.39 -9.10
CA LEU A 14 7.21 5.75 -8.62
C LEU A 14 8.49 5.85 -7.76
N ASN A 15 9.25 4.76 -7.62
CA ASN A 15 10.44 4.66 -6.77
C ASN A 15 10.22 5.20 -5.35
N LEU A 16 9.09 4.84 -4.72
CA LEU A 16 8.72 5.33 -3.40
C LEU A 16 9.63 4.74 -2.32
N THR A 17 10.02 5.56 -1.35
CA THR A 17 10.83 5.16 -0.18
C THR A 17 10.03 5.29 1.11
N ALA A 18 10.40 4.51 2.13
CA ALA A 18 9.74 4.59 3.43
C ALA A 18 10.28 5.77 4.25
N ASN A 19 9.39 6.62 4.76
CA ASN A 19 9.77 7.76 5.62
C ASN A 19 9.50 7.50 7.12
N LYS A 20 8.60 6.57 7.43
CA LYS A 20 8.18 6.17 8.79
C LYS A 20 7.82 4.69 8.82
N LYS A 21 7.90 4.07 10.00
CA LYS A 21 7.54 2.66 10.16
C LYS A 21 6.04 2.53 10.49
N GLU A 22 5.24 2.34 9.45
CA GLU A 22 3.79 2.11 9.54
C GLU A 22 3.45 0.69 9.06
N THR A 23 2.67 -0.06 9.85
CA THR A 23 2.40 -1.49 9.59
C THR A 23 0.95 -1.86 9.94
N PHE A 24 0.46 -2.95 9.36
CA PHE A 24 -0.92 -3.44 9.57
C PHE A 24 -0.93 -4.82 10.23
N HIS A 25 -1.94 -5.09 11.05
CA HIS A 25 -2.03 -6.32 11.84
C HIS A 25 -2.21 -7.58 10.97
N ASP A 26 -2.83 -7.44 9.80
CA ASP A 26 -3.08 -8.51 8.84
C ASP A 26 -1.97 -8.65 7.79
N VAL A 27 -0.86 -7.95 7.96
CA VAL A 27 0.32 -8.05 7.09
C VAL A 27 1.54 -8.39 7.95
N PRO A 28 1.80 -9.69 8.20
CA PRO A 28 2.99 -10.14 8.92
C PRO A 28 4.29 -9.72 8.20
N ALA A 29 5.38 -9.56 8.94
CA ALA A 29 6.69 -9.22 8.37
C ALA A 29 7.20 -10.23 7.33
N ALA A 30 6.77 -11.49 7.41
CA ALA A 30 7.10 -12.53 6.44
C ALA A 30 6.26 -12.45 5.14
N HIS A 31 5.23 -11.62 5.09
CA HIS A 31 4.40 -11.47 3.91
C HIS A 31 5.22 -10.77 2.81
N TRP A 32 5.22 -11.31 1.59
CA TRP A 32 6.03 -10.80 0.47
C TRP A 32 5.79 -9.31 0.19
N ALA A 33 4.57 -8.82 0.42
CA ALA A 33 4.20 -7.44 0.19
C ALA A 33 4.43 -6.50 1.38
N TYR A 34 4.97 -7.00 2.50
CA TYR A 34 5.11 -6.25 3.74
C TYR A 34 5.80 -4.90 3.53
N ASN A 35 6.97 -4.90 2.89
CA ASN A 35 7.75 -3.69 2.64
C ASN A 35 7.01 -2.69 1.73
N TYR A 36 6.40 -3.16 0.64
CA TYR A 36 5.66 -2.29 -0.28
C TYR A 36 4.46 -1.63 0.40
N ILE A 37 3.73 -2.39 1.22
CA ILE A 37 2.57 -1.90 1.97
C ILE A 37 3.00 -0.88 3.02
N ALA A 38 4.10 -1.15 3.74
CA ALA A 38 4.66 -0.23 4.72
C ALA A 38 5.12 1.08 4.06
N ILE A 39 5.74 1.02 2.88
CA ILE A 39 6.13 2.21 2.11
C ILE A 39 4.88 3.04 1.77
N LEU A 40 3.82 2.43 1.24
CA LEU A 40 2.59 3.17 0.94
C LEU A 40 1.99 3.82 2.19
N ALA A 41 1.97 3.11 3.32
CA ALA A 41 1.44 3.65 4.58
C ALA A 41 2.29 4.82 5.10
N SER A 42 3.61 4.69 5.01
CA SER A 42 4.55 5.73 5.44
C SER A 42 4.45 7.02 4.63
N ASN A 43 4.02 6.91 3.38
CA ASN A 43 3.73 8.04 2.48
C ASN A 43 2.25 8.46 2.57
N GLY A 44 1.46 7.98 3.53
CA GLY A 44 0.04 8.37 3.65
C GLY A 44 -0.84 7.99 2.45
N ILE A 45 -0.36 7.13 1.55
CA ILE A 45 -1.11 6.69 0.36
C ILE A 45 -2.23 5.73 0.80
N THR A 46 -1.99 4.95 1.86
CA THR A 46 -2.97 4.09 2.51
C THR A 46 -2.97 4.30 4.01
N ILE A 47 -4.16 4.27 4.61
CA ILE A 47 -4.36 4.34 6.07
C ILE A 47 -4.91 3.01 6.64
N GLY A 48 -5.25 2.06 5.76
CA GLY A 48 -5.96 0.84 6.13
C GLY A 48 -7.38 1.10 6.64
N ASP A 49 -7.99 0.05 7.17
CA ASP A 49 -9.30 0.08 7.80
C ASP A 49 -9.21 -0.70 9.12
N GLN A 50 -9.39 0.00 10.25
CA GLN A 50 -9.25 -0.57 11.60
C GLN A 50 -7.92 -1.33 11.81
N GLY A 51 -6.81 -0.77 11.31
CA GLY A 51 -5.48 -1.39 11.41
C GLY A 51 -5.24 -2.58 10.47
N LYS A 52 -6.15 -2.83 9.51
CA LYS A 52 -6.02 -3.86 8.48
C LYS A 52 -5.80 -3.25 7.10
N PHE A 53 -4.94 -3.88 6.30
CA PHE A 53 -4.70 -3.49 4.91
C PHE A 53 -5.55 -4.27 3.91
N ARG A 54 -5.90 -5.52 4.26
CA ARG A 54 -6.57 -6.53 3.43
C ARG A 54 -5.79 -6.87 2.15
N PRO A 55 -4.56 -7.42 2.27
CA PRO A 55 -3.63 -7.59 1.16
C PRO A 55 -4.18 -8.38 -0.03
N ASN A 56 -5.06 -9.35 0.24
CA ASN A 56 -5.61 -10.27 -0.74
C ASN A 56 -6.90 -9.78 -1.41
N ASP A 57 -7.51 -8.71 -0.90
CA ASP A 57 -8.74 -8.19 -1.49
C ASP A 57 -8.47 -7.65 -2.89
N ALA A 58 -9.44 -7.83 -3.77
CA ALA A 58 -9.43 -7.25 -5.10
C ALA A 58 -9.55 -5.72 -5.01
N VAL A 59 -8.81 -5.03 -5.87
CA VAL A 59 -8.87 -3.56 -5.97
C VAL A 59 -9.88 -3.17 -7.04
N THR A 60 -10.81 -2.28 -6.71
CA THR A 60 -11.70 -1.65 -7.69
C THR A 60 -10.98 -0.54 -8.45
N ARG A 61 -11.47 -0.18 -9.64
CA ARG A 61 -10.89 0.92 -10.45
C ARG A 61 -10.87 2.25 -9.69
N ALA A 62 -11.91 2.53 -8.91
CA ALA A 62 -12.03 3.75 -8.12
C ALA A 62 -11.03 3.79 -6.96
N GLU A 63 -10.82 2.66 -6.27
CA GLU A 63 -9.77 2.56 -5.26
C GLU A 63 -8.41 2.75 -5.91
N PHE A 64 -8.10 2.04 -6.99
CA PHE A 64 -6.81 2.20 -7.67
C PHE A 64 -6.52 3.66 -8.04
N ALA A 65 -7.49 4.36 -8.63
CA ALA A 65 -7.36 5.77 -8.96
C ALA A 65 -7.09 6.64 -7.72
N THR A 66 -7.72 6.32 -6.59
CA THR A 66 -7.50 7.02 -5.31
C THR A 66 -6.08 6.82 -4.78
N PHE A 67 -5.58 5.58 -4.81
CA PHE A 67 -4.19 5.28 -4.42
C PHE A 67 -3.19 6.00 -5.33
N LEU A 68 -3.41 5.95 -6.64
CA LEU A 68 -2.56 6.63 -7.62
C LEU A 68 -2.56 8.14 -7.42
N TYR A 69 -3.74 8.76 -7.23
CA TYR A 69 -3.85 10.19 -6.98
C TYR A 69 -3.06 10.62 -5.74
N ARG A 70 -3.19 9.87 -4.63
CA ARG A 70 -2.42 10.15 -3.41
C ARG A 70 -0.93 9.97 -3.60
N ALA A 71 -0.52 8.95 -4.35
CA ALA A 71 0.89 8.69 -4.64
C ALA A 71 1.53 9.79 -5.50
N LEU A 72 0.78 10.38 -6.42
CA LEU A 72 1.23 11.51 -7.26
C LEU A 72 1.16 12.87 -6.56
N SER A 73 0.45 12.95 -5.44
CA SER A 73 0.29 14.20 -4.67
C SER A 73 1.21 14.27 -3.45
N GLN A 74 2.16 13.34 -3.32
CA GLN A 74 3.21 13.36 -2.29
C GLN A 74 4.22 14.48 -2.55
#